data_AF-A0A330HQY8-F1
#
_entry.id   AF-A0A330HQY8-F1
#
_cell.length_a   1.000
_cell.length_b   1.000
_cell.length_c   1.000
_cell.angle_alpha   90.00
_cell.angle_beta   90.00
_cell.angle_gamma   90.00
#
_symmetry.space_group_name_H-M   'P 1'
#
loop_
_entity.id
_entity.type
_entity.pdbx_description
1 polymer ?
#
loop_
_entity_poly.entity_id
_entity_poly.type
_entity_poly.pdbx_seq_one_letter_code
_entity_poly.pdbx_strand_id
1 'polypeptide(L)'
;MMPMMVLLTLPIVAAIGFSIDYTSAVTTRSDMQNALDAAIISVTTMPTTTALSDRQTALQQAYAANSGQGTATLTGVTVAADGTATFTATASYPMPTSFMQVARIDNVQVGVGSSVRKTPALVQSTFRVTKVSGYWNKTMTLYGTKFGDTVAKPLMTISYAYNGYGDPKGYGTTTVSTINGSTSTVVQQQDCTTKTVKNFNSLPTGAITQTDSNGKRYVTTCADTFYPANGAGAVIDVSQMDKLYLEMKVPSGSPTTLRSDDPATSNRLYIGASAGNMPEVATGQTVNIFTAVPCGQAGYQAWEDGGNPVPADVSNADFFYTTTGKCDYNQRPSTTVLTQ
;
A
#
# COMPACT_ATOMS: atom_id res chain seq x y z
N MET A 1 30.79 68.76 18.84
CA MET A 1 31.17 67.44 18.29
C MET A 1 30.09 66.36 18.45
N MET A 2 29.19 66.45 19.42
CA MET A 2 28.03 65.54 19.55
C MET A 2 27.09 65.42 18.33
N PRO A 3 26.83 66.47 17.50
CA PRO A 3 25.89 66.35 16.38
C PRO A 3 26.39 65.43 15.24
N MET A 4 27.68 65.48 14.91
CA MET A 4 28.26 64.66 13.83
C MET A 4 28.35 63.18 14.20
N MET A 5 28.63 62.86 15.46
CA MET A 5 28.75 61.47 15.90
C MET A 5 27.39 60.76 15.83
N VAL A 6 26.31 61.43 16.23
CA VAL A 6 24.93 60.91 16.12
C VAL A 6 24.53 60.70 14.65
N LEU A 7 24.87 61.64 13.77
CA LEU A 7 24.62 61.55 12.33
C LEU A 7 25.37 60.38 11.67
N LEU A 8 26.57 60.02 12.15
CA LEU A 8 27.35 58.89 11.64
C LEU A 8 26.95 57.54 12.25
N THR A 9 26.37 57.51 13.46
CA THR A 9 25.92 56.26 14.10
C THR A 9 24.54 55.80 13.63
N LEU A 10 23.67 56.72 13.20
CA LEU A 10 22.31 56.41 12.74
C LEU A 10 22.27 55.39 11.58
N PRO A 11 23.11 55.50 10.53
CA PRO A 11 23.12 54.52 9.43
C PRO A 11 23.56 53.11 9.89
N ILE A 12 24.49 53.03 10.83
CA ILE A 12 25.01 51.74 11.33
C ILE A 12 23.95 51.04 12.19
N VAL A 13 23.28 51.76 13.09
CA VAL A 13 22.20 51.22 13.92
C VAL A 13 21.02 50.78 13.05
N ALA A 14 20.67 51.56 12.02
CA ALA A 14 19.64 51.18 11.05
C ALA A 14 20.01 49.90 10.28
N ALA A 15 21.25 49.75 9.83
CA ALA A 15 21.72 48.55 9.13
C ALA A 15 21.67 47.29 10.00
N ILE A 16 22.06 47.39 11.28
CA ILE A 16 21.95 46.29 12.25
C ILE A 16 20.48 45.95 12.49
N GLY A 17 19.64 46.96 12.71
CA GLY A 17 18.21 46.77 12.92
C GLY A 17 17.50 46.09 11.75
N PHE A 18 17.83 46.48 10.52
CA PHE A 18 17.30 45.84 9.31
C PHE A 18 17.74 44.38 9.19
N SER A 19 18.96 44.06 9.65
CA SER A 19 19.48 42.69 9.65
C SER A 19 18.74 41.80 10.66
N ILE A 20 18.34 42.35 11.81
CA ILE A 20 17.52 41.64 12.82
C ILE A 20 16.12 41.36 12.26
N ASP A 21 15.45 42.38 11.71
CA ASP A 21 14.13 42.22 11.10
C ASP A 21 14.17 41.22 9.92
N TYR A 22 15.22 41.26 9.10
CA TYR A 22 15.44 40.28 8.04
C TYR A 22 15.61 38.86 8.58
N THR A 23 16.43 38.68 9.61
CA THR A 23 16.66 37.35 10.24
C THR A 23 15.36 36.81 10.85
N SER A 24 14.56 37.67 11.47
CA SER A 24 13.21 37.34 11.96
C SER A 24 12.28 36.92 10.82
N ALA A 25 12.29 37.66 9.70
CA ALA A 25 11.48 37.33 8.53
C ALA A 25 11.88 35.99 7.90
N VAL A 26 13.18 35.69 7.82
CA VAL A 26 13.69 34.41 7.31
C VAL A 26 13.30 33.25 8.22
N THR A 27 13.42 33.43 9.54
CA THR A 27 13.01 32.41 10.52
C THR A 27 11.51 32.16 10.45
N THR A 28 10.71 33.23 10.45
CA THR A 28 9.26 33.17 10.30
C THR A 28 8.86 32.46 9.01
N ARG A 29 9.53 32.75 7.89
CA ARG A 29 9.29 32.07 6.62
C ARG A 29 9.57 30.57 6.71
N SER A 30 10.67 30.18 7.37
CA SER A 30 11.02 28.77 7.56
C SER A 30 9.97 28.03 8.39
N ASP A 31 9.52 28.62 9.50
CA ASP A 31 8.51 28.03 10.38
C ASP A 31 7.15 27.93 9.67
N MET A 32 6.74 28.99 8.97
CA MET A 32 5.53 28.99 8.14
C MET A 32 5.60 27.93 7.04
N GLN A 33 6.74 27.73 6.38
CA GLN A 33 6.89 26.72 5.33
C GLN A 33 6.70 25.32 5.90
N ASN A 34 7.37 25.00 7.02
CA ASN A 34 7.25 23.71 7.68
C ASN A 34 5.81 23.43 8.12
N ALA A 35 5.13 24.43 8.67
CA ALA A 35 3.73 24.33 9.08
C ALA A 35 2.80 24.11 7.89
N LEU A 36 3.01 24.83 6.78
CA LEU A 36 2.19 24.70 5.57
C LEU A 36 2.40 23.35 4.89
N ASP A 37 3.63 22.85 4.85
CA ASP A 37 3.97 21.53 4.32
C ASP A 37 3.29 20.41 5.11
N ALA A 38 3.32 20.48 6.44
CA ALA A 38 2.61 19.53 7.30
C ALA A 38 1.09 19.60 7.10
N ALA A 39 0.55 20.82 7.02
CA ALA A 39 -0.87 21.06 6.84
C ALA A 39 -1.39 20.57 5.49
N ILE A 40 -0.65 20.81 4.40
CA ILE A 40 -1.08 20.38 3.07
C ILE A 40 -1.02 18.85 2.93
N ILE A 41 -0.04 18.18 3.55
CA ILE A 41 0.03 16.72 3.58
C ILE A 41 -1.17 16.13 4.32
N SER A 42 -1.57 16.72 5.45
CA SER A 42 -2.68 16.19 6.26
C SER A 42 -4.01 16.19 5.51
N VAL A 43 -4.28 17.24 4.72
CA VAL A 43 -5.52 17.30 3.93
C VAL A 43 -5.54 16.33 2.75
N THR A 44 -4.41 15.68 2.41
CA THR A 44 -4.36 14.63 1.38
C THR A 44 -4.92 13.29 1.83
N THR A 45 -5.29 13.12 3.10
CA THR A 45 -5.93 11.90 3.62
C THR A 45 -7.46 12.02 3.66
N MET A 46 -8.02 13.19 3.38
CA MET A 46 -9.47 13.40 3.40
C MET A 46 -10.14 12.91 2.11
N PRO A 47 -11.34 12.30 2.17
CA PRO A 47 -12.06 11.80 1.00
C PRO A 47 -12.13 12.79 -0.18
N THR A 48 -12.11 12.30 -1.43
CA THR A 48 -12.25 13.16 -2.62
C THR A 48 -13.58 13.91 -2.67
N THR A 49 -14.60 13.39 -1.97
CA THR A 49 -15.92 14.00 -1.85
C THR A 49 -16.00 15.12 -0.81
N THR A 50 -14.95 15.34 0.00
CA THR A 50 -14.94 16.43 0.98
C THR A 50 -14.96 17.79 0.30
N ALA A 51 -15.91 18.65 0.71
CA ALA A 51 -16.08 19.98 0.17
C ALA A 51 -14.81 20.84 0.34
N LEU A 52 -14.60 21.76 -0.62
CA LEU A 52 -13.41 22.63 -0.60
C LEU A 52 -13.34 23.50 0.66
N SER A 53 -14.49 23.97 1.16
CA SER A 53 -14.59 24.76 2.41
C SER A 53 -14.13 23.97 3.63
N ASP A 54 -14.49 22.69 3.71
CA ASP A 54 -14.15 21.84 4.85
C ASP A 54 -12.66 21.47 4.79
N ARG A 55 -12.14 21.22 3.59
CA ARG A 55 -10.71 20.99 3.37
C ARG A 55 -9.87 22.23 3.69
N GLN A 56 -10.34 23.41 3.30
CA GLN A 56 -9.74 24.70 3.66
C GLN A 56 -9.72 24.90 5.18
N THR A 57 -10.81 24.55 5.87
CA THR A 57 -10.88 24.62 7.33
C THR A 57 -9.86 23.68 7.98
N ALA A 58 -9.79 22.43 7.51
CA ALA A 58 -8.82 21.44 7.99
C ALA A 58 -7.37 21.88 7.72
N LEU A 59 -7.09 22.48 6.55
CA LEU A 59 -5.78 23.05 6.22
C LEU A 59 -5.40 24.14 7.23
N GLN A 60 -6.29 25.11 7.48
CA GLN A 60 -6.01 26.20 8.41
C GLN A 60 -5.83 25.69 9.85
N GLN A 61 -6.62 24.70 10.28
CA GLN A 61 -6.49 24.08 11.60
C GLN A 61 -5.16 23.34 11.75
N ALA A 62 -4.77 22.54 10.74
CA ALA A 62 -3.49 21.85 10.75
C ALA A 62 -2.31 22.83 10.69
N TYR A 63 -2.42 23.91 9.91
CA TYR A 63 -1.41 24.96 9.82
C TYR A 63 -1.19 25.64 11.18
N ALA A 64 -2.28 26.05 11.85
CA ALA A 64 -2.21 26.64 13.18
C ALA A 64 -1.68 25.65 14.24
N ALA A 65 -2.07 24.38 14.16
CA ALA A 65 -1.59 23.33 15.06
C ALA A 65 -0.07 23.06 14.92
N ASN A 66 0.50 23.33 13.74
CA ASN A 66 1.94 23.27 13.48
C ASN A 66 2.64 24.63 13.67
N SER A 67 2.06 25.54 14.47
CA SER A 67 2.62 26.87 14.77
C SER A 67 2.74 27.82 13.57
N GLY A 68 1.99 27.57 12.50
CA GLY A 68 1.92 28.47 11.34
C GLY A 68 1.31 29.83 11.71
N GLN A 69 1.89 30.90 11.15
CA GLN A 69 1.42 32.28 11.35
C GLN A 69 0.58 32.78 10.16
N GLY A 70 -0.42 33.61 10.43
CA GLY A 70 -1.29 34.15 9.40
C GLY A 70 -2.31 33.15 8.85
N THR A 71 -2.75 33.38 7.62
CA THR A 71 -3.82 32.59 6.98
C THR A 71 -3.24 31.71 5.90
N ALA A 72 -3.50 30.39 6.00
CA ALA A 72 -3.24 29.43 4.95
C ALA A 72 -4.47 29.32 4.04
N THR A 73 -4.27 29.28 2.74
CA THR A 73 -5.31 29.20 1.71
C THR A 73 -4.97 28.05 0.77
N LEU A 74 -5.92 27.14 0.58
CA LEU A 74 -5.88 26.10 -0.40
C LEU A 74 -6.19 26.71 -1.77
N THR A 75 -5.20 26.76 -2.65
CA THR A 75 -5.29 27.39 -3.97
C THR A 75 -5.68 26.41 -5.07
N GLY A 76 -5.52 25.10 -4.83
CA GLY A 76 -5.81 24.08 -5.82
C GLY A 76 -5.97 22.69 -5.22
N VAL A 77 -6.97 21.96 -5.73
CA VAL A 77 -7.16 20.52 -5.51
C VAL A 77 -7.51 19.92 -6.84
N THR A 78 -6.69 18.98 -7.31
CA THR A 78 -6.94 18.27 -8.56
C THR A 78 -6.66 16.80 -8.36
N VAL A 79 -7.65 15.96 -8.69
CA VAL A 79 -7.48 14.50 -8.74
C VAL A 79 -7.67 14.09 -10.19
N ALA A 80 -6.59 13.62 -10.82
CA ALA A 80 -6.60 13.14 -12.18
C ALA A 80 -7.32 11.78 -12.28
N ALA A 81 -7.69 11.40 -13.52
CA ALA A 81 -8.42 10.16 -13.77
C ALA A 81 -7.63 8.88 -13.42
N ASP A 82 -6.29 8.97 -13.36
CA ASP A 82 -5.41 7.89 -12.91
C ASP A 82 -5.32 7.79 -11.38
N GLY A 83 -5.97 8.69 -10.64
CA GLY A 83 -5.91 8.79 -9.19
C GLY A 83 -4.76 9.65 -8.64
N THR A 84 -3.93 10.23 -9.51
CA THR A 84 -2.88 11.17 -9.09
C THR A 84 -3.56 12.41 -8.52
N ALA A 85 -3.22 12.80 -7.30
CA ALA A 85 -3.78 13.99 -6.68
C ALA A 85 -2.72 15.06 -6.43
N THR A 86 -3.02 16.30 -6.79
CA THR A 86 -2.19 17.47 -6.53
C THR A 86 -2.97 18.44 -5.67
N PHE A 87 -2.34 18.90 -4.58
CA PHE A 87 -2.88 19.93 -3.70
C PHE A 87 -1.87 21.07 -3.66
N THR A 88 -2.35 22.30 -3.77
CA THR A 88 -1.52 23.51 -3.66
C THR A 88 -2.11 24.44 -2.62
N ALA A 89 -1.26 25.00 -1.77
CA ALA A 89 -1.65 25.96 -0.76
C ALA A 89 -0.62 27.08 -0.64
N THR A 90 -1.06 28.23 -0.14
CA THR A 90 -0.19 29.35 0.21
C THR A 90 -0.51 29.82 1.62
N ALA A 91 0.44 30.46 2.29
CA ALA A 91 0.17 31.17 3.53
C ALA A 91 0.87 32.53 3.51
N SER A 92 0.24 33.52 4.14
CA SER A 92 0.76 34.88 4.19
C SER A 92 0.59 35.48 5.59
N TYR A 93 1.63 36.15 6.06
CA TYR A 93 1.67 36.83 7.35
C TYR A 93 2.37 38.19 7.24
N PRO A 94 1.69 39.30 7.62
CA PRO A 94 2.33 40.60 7.72
C PRO A 94 3.15 40.66 9.02
N MET A 95 4.42 40.25 8.95
CA MET A 95 5.32 40.22 10.11
C MET A 95 5.64 41.65 10.56
N PRO A 96 5.32 42.04 11.80
CA PRO A 96 5.69 43.34 12.33
C PRO A 96 7.22 43.51 12.34
N THR A 97 7.71 44.66 11.93
CA THR A 97 9.12 45.02 12.04
C THR A 97 9.36 45.74 13.35
N SER A 98 10.55 45.63 13.93
CA SER A 98 10.92 46.38 15.14
C SER A 98 11.80 47.58 14.80
N PHE A 99 12.70 47.45 13.83
CA PHE A 99 13.68 48.47 13.50
C PHE A 99 13.39 49.17 12.17
N MET A 100 12.80 48.46 11.19
CA MET A 100 12.38 49.06 9.92
C MET A 100 11.25 50.09 10.07
N GLN A 101 10.59 50.14 11.23
CA GLN A 101 9.65 51.22 11.59
C GLN A 101 10.30 52.61 11.53
N VAL A 102 11.61 52.72 11.77
CA VAL A 102 12.37 53.99 11.64
C VAL A 102 12.31 54.53 10.19
N ALA A 103 12.16 53.63 9.21
CA ALA A 103 11.98 53.95 7.80
C ALA A 103 10.51 53.93 7.36
N ARG A 104 9.55 53.92 8.31
CA ARG A 104 8.09 53.80 8.07
C ARG A 104 7.68 52.52 7.34
N ILE A 105 8.43 51.44 7.54
CA ILE A 105 8.05 50.10 7.09
C ILE A 105 7.61 49.35 8.34
N ASP A 106 6.31 49.34 8.63
CA ASP A 106 5.75 48.77 9.86
C ASP A 106 5.66 47.24 9.84
N ASN A 107 5.67 46.66 8.65
CA ASN A 107 5.54 45.23 8.42
C ASN A 107 6.24 44.80 7.14
N VAL A 108 6.73 43.55 7.15
CA VAL A 108 7.26 42.85 5.99
C VAL A 108 6.34 41.66 5.71
N GLN A 109 5.82 41.59 4.49
CA GLN A 109 4.97 40.49 4.08
C GLN A 109 5.81 39.21 3.90
N VAL A 110 5.53 38.21 4.73
CA VAL A 110 6.13 36.88 4.61
C VAL A 110 5.11 35.96 3.95
N GLY A 111 5.50 35.36 2.83
CA GLY A 111 4.67 34.44 2.06
C GLY A 111 5.38 33.11 1.86
N VAL A 112 4.61 32.02 1.93
CA VAL A 112 5.05 30.66 1.64
C VAL A 112 4.05 29.97 0.72
N GLY A 113 4.53 28.99 -0.04
CA GLY A 113 3.72 28.17 -0.94
C GLY A 113 4.14 26.72 -0.79
N SER A 114 3.18 25.81 -0.87
CA SER A 114 3.43 24.37 -0.82
C SER A 114 2.61 23.66 -1.86
N SER A 115 3.18 22.62 -2.44
CA SER A 115 2.53 21.72 -3.37
C SER A 115 2.88 20.29 -3.01
N VAL A 116 1.85 19.44 -2.93
CA VAL A 116 2.03 18.01 -2.69
C VAL A 116 1.36 17.23 -3.81
N ARG A 117 2.12 16.25 -4.34
CA ARG A 117 1.62 15.28 -5.30
C ARG A 117 1.55 13.92 -4.64
N LYS A 118 0.35 13.34 -4.63
CA LYS A 118 0.09 11.99 -4.17
C LYS A 118 -0.02 11.06 -5.38
N THR A 119 0.81 10.02 -5.40
CA THR A 119 0.72 8.98 -6.42
C THR A 119 -0.51 8.10 -6.19
N PRO A 120 -1.11 7.55 -7.25
CA PRO A 120 -2.14 6.53 -7.11
C PRO A 120 -1.61 5.35 -6.28
N ALA A 121 -2.50 4.70 -5.53
CA ALA A 121 -2.17 3.47 -4.83
C ALA A 121 -3.29 2.45 -4.95
N LEU A 122 -3.01 1.21 -4.58
CA LEU A 122 -3.95 0.09 -4.66
C LEU A 122 -5.25 0.39 -3.88
N VAL A 123 -6.38 0.47 -4.58
CA VAL A 123 -7.72 0.63 -3.97
C VAL A 123 -8.57 -0.62 -4.13
N GLN A 124 -8.21 -1.52 -5.03
CA GLN A 124 -8.85 -2.81 -5.20
C GLN A 124 -7.83 -3.83 -5.66
N SER A 125 -7.91 -5.06 -5.14
CA SER A 125 -7.06 -6.17 -5.53
C SER A 125 -7.92 -7.32 -6.03
N THR A 126 -7.58 -7.88 -7.19
CA THR A 126 -8.19 -9.10 -7.72
C THR A 126 -7.24 -10.27 -7.51
N PHE A 127 -7.68 -11.32 -6.84
CA PHE A 127 -6.94 -12.57 -6.69
C PHE A 127 -7.59 -13.65 -7.54
N ARG A 128 -6.79 -14.35 -8.35
CA ARG A 128 -7.23 -15.50 -9.13
C ARG A 128 -6.31 -16.67 -8.85
N VAL A 129 -6.84 -17.70 -8.21
CA VAL A 129 -6.10 -18.93 -7.95
C VAL A 129 -5.86 -19.64 -9.28
N THR A 130 -4.65 -20.16 -9.46
CA THR A 130 -4.29 -20.92 -10.66
C THR A 130 -3.98 -22.37 -10.36
N LYS A 131 -3.42 -22.65 -9.18
CA LYS A 131 -3.08 -24.01 -8.76
C LYS A 131 -2.90 -24.05 -7.25
N VAL A 132 -3.45 -25.07 -6.61
CA VAL A 132 -3.11 -25.38 -5.21
C VAL A 132 -2.76 -26.85 -5.04
N SER A 133 -1.70 -27.12 -4.28
CA SER A 133 -1.21 -28.45 -3.95
C SER A 133 -0.87 -28.61 -2.46
N GLY A 134 -0.70 -29.85 -2.04
CA GLY A 134 -0.22 -30.21 -0.71
C GLY A 134 -0.83 -31.51 -0.20
N TYR A 135 -0.29 -32.00 0.92
CA TYR A 135 -0.75 -33.21 1.60
C TYR A 135 -1.72 -32.95 2.75
N TRP A 136 -2.06 -31.67 2.97
CA TRP A 136 -2.85 -31.22 4.11
C TRP A 136 -3.86 -30.19 3.67
N ASN A 137 -4.98 -30.13 4.39
CA ASN A 137 -5.91 -29.01 4.27
C ASN A 137 -5.22 -27.74 4.75
N LYS A 138 -5.48 -26.63 4.07
CA LYS A 138 -4.88 -25.34 4.37
C LYS A 138 -5.80 -24.21 3.93
N THR A 139 -5.71 -23.07 4.62
CA THR A 139 -6.53 -21.90 4.32
C THR A 139 -5.66 -20.66 4.28
N MET A 140 -5.68 -19.93 3.16
CA MET A 140 -5.12 -18.59 3.06
C MET A 140 -6.23 -17.55 3.26
N THR A 141 -5.96 -16.52 4.05
CA THR A 141 -6.90 -15.44 4.35
C THR A 141 -6.23 -14.10 4.09
N LEU A 142 -6.89 -13.21 3.35
CA LEU A 142 -6.51 -11.80 3.28
C LEU A 142 -7.21 -11.08 4.43
N TYR A 143 -6.44 -10.42 5.27
CA TYR A 143 -6.91 -9.57 6.35
C TYR A 143 -6.73 -8.10 5.99
N GLY A 144 -7.69 -7.28 6.42
CA GLY A 144 -7.60 -5.83 6.33
C GLY A 144 -8.00 -5.14 7.63
N THR A 145 -7.28 -4.09 7.99
CA THR A 145 -7.65 -3.18 9.09
C THR A 145 -8.08 -1.86 8.47
N LYS A 146 -9.30 -1.40 8.76
CA LYS A 146 -9.81 -0.13 8.24
C LYS A 146 -9.13 1.06 8.90
N PHE A 147 -9.19 2.22 8.27
CA PHE A 147 -8.77 3.47 8.91
C PHE A 147 -9.48 3.68 10.25
N GLY A 148 -8.69 3.95 11.30
CA GLY A 148 -9.20 4.14 12.67
C GLY A 148 -9.53 2.86 13.44
N ASP A 149 -9.57 1.69 12.78
CA ASP A 149 -9.76 0.40 13.44
C ASP A 149 -8.43 -0.14 13.97
N THR A 150 -8.48 -0.94 15.03
CA THR A 150 -7.31 -1.65 15.59
C THR A 150 -7.36 -3.16 15.35
N VAL A 151 -8.49 -3.68 14.86
CA VAL A 151 -8.74 -5.11 14.69
C VAL A 151 -8.84 -5.44 13.21
N ALA A 152 -7.97 -6.33 12.74
CA ALA A 152 -8.01 -6.85 11.39
C ALA A 152 -9.23 -7.76 11.18
N LYS A 153 -9.89 -7.62 10.03
CA LYS A 153 -11.04 -8.45 9.63
C LYS A 153 -10.72 -9.19 8.34
N PRO A 154 -11.21 -10.42 8.17
CA PRO A 154 -10.98 -11.17 6.95
C PRO A 154 -11.78 -10.56 5.78
N LEU A 155 -11.14 -10.45 4.62
CA LEU A 155 -11.71 -9.91 3.38
C LEU A 155 -11.88 -10.98 2.30
N MET A 156 -11.04 -12.02 2.36
CA MET A 156 -11.04 -13.13 1.41
C MET A 156 -10.52 -14.38 2.10
N THR A 157 -11.02 -15.56 1.71
CA THR A 157 -10.43 -16.86 2.06
C THR A 157 -10.20 -17.69 0.81
N ILE A 158 -9.14 -18.49 0.83
CA ILE A 158 -8.83 -19.53 -0.15
C ILE A 158 -8.60 -20.80 0.64
N SER A 159 -9.57 -21.71 0.62
CA SER A 159 -9.52 -22.96 1.37
C SER A 159 -9.21 -24.11 0.42
N TYR A 160 -8.21 -24.92 0.78
CA TYR A 160 -7.82 -26.11 0.06
C TYR A 160 -8.16 -27.36 0.89
N ALA A 161 -8.90 -28.27 0.27
CA ALA A 161 -9.22 -29.58 0.80
C ALA A 161 -8.46 -30.65 -0.01
N TYR A 162 -7.49 -31.30 0.63
CA TYR A 162 -6.74 -32.39 0.03
C TYR A 162 -7.64 -33.62 -0.16
N ASN A 163 -7.55 -34.28 -1.32
CA ASN A 163 -8.38 -35.46 -1.62
C ASN A 163 -7.76 -36.80 -1.16
N GLY A 164 -6.60 -36.79 -0.51
CA GLY A 164 -5.93 -38.01 -0.05
C GLY A 164 -5.14 -38.77 -1.13
N TYR A 165 -4.91 -38.18 -2.31
CA TYR A 165 -4.29 -38.87 -3.44
C TYR A 165 -3.26 -38.04 -4.23
N GLY A 166 -2.23 -38.70 -4.77
CA GLY A 166 -1.14 -38.11 -5.55
C GLY A 166 0.21 -38.09 -4.81
N ASP A 167 1.30 -38.18 -5.57
CA ASP A 167 2.71 -38.21 -5.13
C ASP A 167 3.59 -37.72 -6.30
N PRO A 168 4.57 -36.79 -6.13
CA PRO A 168 5.07 -36.18 -4.90
C PRO A 168 4.35 -34.94 -4.40
N LYS A 169 3.25 -34.54 -5.04
CA LYS A 169 2.32 -33.55 -4.47
C LYS A 169 0.88 -34.04 -4.55
N GLY A 170 0.13 -33.76 -3.50
CA GLY A 170 -1.31 -33.95 -3.45
C GLY A 170 -2.09 -32.81 -4.13
N TYR A 171 -3.26 -33.13 -4.67
CA TYR A 171 -4.20 -32.18 -5.26
C TYR A 171 -5.59 -32.39 -4.69
N GLY A 172 -6.49 -31.43 -4.88
CA GLY A 172 -7.83 -31.50 -4.30
C GLY A 172 -8.72 -30.37 -4.75
N THR A 173 -9.65 -29.98 -3.89
CA THR A 173 -10.60 -28.89 -4.18
C THR A 173 -10.14 -27.61 -3.48
N THR A 174 -10.06 -26.52 -4.25
CA THR A 174 -9.83 -25.18 -3.72
C THR A 174 -11.08 -24.34 -3.86
N THR A 175 -11.51 -23.69 -2.78
CA THR A 175 -12.64 -22.75 -2.78
C THR A 175 -12.16 -21.37 -2.39
N VAL A 176 -12.40 -20.39 -3.25
CA VAL A 176 -12.11 -18.96 -3.03
C VAL A 176 -13.40 -18.24 -2.71
N SER A 177 -13.42 -17.54 -1.58
CA SER A 177 -14.57 -16.75 -1.15
C SER A 177 -14.17 -15.32 -0.78
N THR A 178 -15.00 -14.36 -1.17
CA THR A 178 -14.94 -12.98 -0.63
C THR A 178 -15.76 -12.90 0.66
N ILE A 179 -15.35 -12.01 1.56
CA ILE A 179 -15.99 -11.84 2.86
C ILE A 179 -16.43 -10.38 3.01
N ASN A 180 -17.72 -10.20 3.32
CA ASN A 180 -18.30 -8.90 3.65
C ASN A 180 -19.10 -9.02 4.95
N GLY A 181 -18.51 -8.54 6.05
CA GLY A 181 -19.07 -8.75 7.39
C GLY A 181 -19.08 -10.23 7.75
N SER A 182 -20.26 -10.78 8.07
CA SER A 182 -20.46 -12.20 8.35
C SER A 182 -20.74 -13.04 7.11
N THR A 183 -20.91 -12.42 5.93
CA THR A 183 -21.28 -13.11 4.70
C THR A 183 -20.04 -13.56 3.94
N SER A 184 -19.97 -14.85 3.62
CA SER A 184 -18.95 -15.45 2.75
C SER A 184 -19.58 -15.86 1.43
N THR A 185 -19.01 -15.39 0.32
CA THR A 185 -19.51 -15.64 -1.03
C THR A 185 -18.44 -16.33 -1.85
N VAL A 186 -18.71 -17.54 -2.33
CA VAL A 186 -17.80 -18.25 -3.25
C VAL A 186 -17.75 -17.51 -4.59
N VAL A 187 -16.53 -17.28 -5.08
CA VAL A 187 -16.27 -16.55 -6.34
C VAL A 187 -15.42 -17.35 -7.32
N GLN A 188 -14.67 -18.33 -6.84
CA GLN A 188 -13.95 -19.29 -7.66
C GLN A 188 -13.86 -20.63 -6.92
N GLN A 189 -13.96 -21.73 -7.67
CA GLN A 189 -13.66 -23.07 -7.20
C GLN A 189 -12.74 -23.75 -8.21
N GLN A 190 -11.72 -24.47 -7.74
CA GLN A 190 -10.85 -25.29 -8.57
C GLN A 190 -10.92 -26.73 -8.08
N ASP A 191 -11.41 -27.64 -8.92
CA ASP A 191 -11.50 -29.06 -8.61
C ASP A 191 -10.43 -29.85 -9.37
N CYS A 192 -9.46 -30.40 -8.64
CA CYS A 192 -8.40 -31.21 -9.21
C CYS A 192 -8.63 -32.70 -8.95
N THR A 193 -8.55 -33.51 -10.01
CA THR A 193 -8.62 -34.97 -9.95
C THR A 193 -7.31 -35.59 -10.39
N THR A 194 -6.74 -36.46 -9.54
CA THR A 194 -5.48 -37.18 -9.80
C THR A 194 -5.76 -38.65 -10.10
N LYS A 195 -5.08 -39.24 -11.09
CA LYS A 195 -5.18 -40.65 -11.48
C LYS A 195 -3.81 -41.24 -11.78
N THR A 196 -3.62 -42.55 -11.53
CA THR A 196 -2.41 -43.27 -11.97
C THR A 196 -2.53 -43.61 -13.46
N VAL A 197 -1.45 -43.45 -14.21
CA VAL A 197 -1.35 -43.81 -15.63
C VAL A 197 -0.16 -44.72 -15.90
N LYS A 198 -0.19 -45.47 -17.01
CA LYS A 198 0.96 -46.30 -17.43
C LYS A 198 2.04 -45.44 -18.10
N ASN A 199 1.65 -44.45 -18.88
CA ASN A 199 2.52 -43.50 -19.59
C ASN A 199 1.81 -42.14 -19.73
N PHE A 200 2.53 -41.13 -20.21
CA PHE A 200 2.04 -39.77 -20.40
C PHE A 200 1.60 -39.48 -21.84
N ASN A 201 1.11 -40.49 -22.57
CA ASN A 201 0.66 -40.29 -23.94
C ASN A 201 -0.79 -39.75 -23.93
N SER A 202 -1.08 -38.84 -24.86
CA SER A 202 -2.45 -38.32 -25.10
C SER A 202 -3.10 -37.69 -23.86
N LEU A 203 -2.38 -36.83 -23.16
CA LEU A 203 -2.90 -36.14 -21.98
C LEU A 203 -3.82 -34.97 -22.35
N PRO A 204 -4.84 -34.68 -21.53
CA PRO A 204 -5.61 -33.45 -21.63
C PRO A 204 -4.69 -32.21 -21.57
N THR A 205 -5.04 -31.15 -22.30
CA THR A 205 -4.33 -29.88 -22.23
C THR A 205 -4.31 -29.34 -20.80
N GLY A 206 -3.15 -28.91 -20.32
CA GLY A 206 -2.99 -28.40 -18.96
C GLY A 206 -2.92 -29.49 -17.88
N ALA A 207 -2.88 -30.77 -18.25
CA ALA A 207 -2.66 -31.85 -17.31
C ALA A 207 -1.28 -31.71 -16.63
N ILE A 208 -1.29 -31.89 -15.31
CA ILE A 208 -0.07 -31.92 -14.50
C ILE A 208 0.41 -33.38 -14.45
N THR A 209 1.69 -33.59 -14.70
CA THR A 209 2.30 -34.93 -14.68
C THR A 209 3.28 -35.03 -13.51
N GLN A 210 3.25 -36.17 -12.83
CA GLN A 210 4.11 -36.46 -11.69
C GLN A 210 4.59 -37.89 -11.78
N THR A 211 5.83 -38.13 -11.37
CA THR A 211 6.36 -39.48 -11.19
C THR A 211 6.90 -39.58 -9.78
N ASP A 212 6.44 -40.56 -9.01
CA ASP A 212 6.95 -40.78 -7.65
C ASP A 212 8.34 -41.43 -7.66
N SER A 213 8.93 -41.56 -6.48
CA SER A 213 10.24 -42.18 -6.28
C SER A 213 10.31 -43.64 -6.73
N ASN A 214 9.16 -44.32 -6.84
CA ASN A 214 9.04 -45.71 -7.30
C ASN A 214 8.75 -45.81 -8.80
N GLY A 215 8.73 -44.69 -9.53
CA GLY A 215 8.49 -44.65 -10.97
C GLY A 215 7.01 -44.74 -11.37
N LYS A 216 6.08 -44.69 -10.41
CA LYS A 216 4.65 -44.66 -10.70
C LYS A 216 4.24 -43.27 -11.17
N ARG A 217 3.43 -43.23 -12.22
CA ARG A 217 3.05 -42.01 -12.93
C ARG A 217 1.66 -41.57 -12.56
N TYR A 218 1.51 -40.30 -12.23
CA TYR A 218 0.24 -39.66 -11.91
C TYR A 218 -0.04 -38.54 -12.91
N VAL A 219 -1.31 -38.41 -13.27
CA VAL A 219 -1.85 -37.33 -14.09
C VAL A 219 -2.94 -36.64 -13.29
N THR A 220 -2.84 -35.32 -13.16
CA THR A 220 -3.84 -34.49 -12.51
C THR A 220 -4.45 -33.51 -13.50
N THR A 221 -5.76 -33.41 -13.50
CA THR A 221 -6.52 -32.42 -14.26
C THR A 221 -7.31 -31.54 -13.30
N CYS A 222 -7.23 -30.23 -13.47
CA CYS A 222 -7.96 -29.26 -12.66
C CYS A 222 -8.98 -28.50 -13.52
N ALA A 223 -10.17 -28.27 -12.97
CA ALA A 223 -11.21 -27.46 -13.61
C ALA A 223 -11.55 -26.28 -12.71
N ASP A 224 -11.44 -25.06 -13.26
CA ASP A 224 -11.88 -23.83 -12.59
C ASP A 224 -13.35 -23.54 -12.92
N THR A 225 -14.13 -23.25 -11.88
CA THR A 225 -15.49 -22.70 -11.98
C THR A 225 -15.52 -21.33 -11.32
N PHE A 226 -16.00 -20.31 -12.01
CA PHE A 226 -16.13 -18.95 -11.49
C PHE A 226 -17.58 -18.64 -11.15
N TYR A 227 -17.77 -17.79 -10.14
CA TYR A 227 -19.09 -17.35 -9.69
C TYR A 227 -19.09 -15.81 -9.61
N PRO A 228 -19.72 -15.11 -10.57
CA PRO A 228 -20.38 -15.63 -11.77
C PRO A 228 -19.40 -16.25 -12.78
N ALA A 229 -19.91 -16.98 -13.78
CA ALA A 229 -19.09 -17.75 -14.74
C ALA A 229 -18.01 -16.93 -15.48
N ASN A 230 -18.23 -15.62 -15.68
CA ASN A 230 -17.28 -14.70 -16.30
C ASN A 230 -16.50 -13.85 -15.29
N GLY A 231 -16.45 -14.28 -14.03
CA GLY A 231 -15.79 -13.58 -12.93
C GLY A 231 -14.27 -13.56 -13.10
N ALA A 232 -13.63 -12.52 -12.57
CA ALA A 232 -12.18 -12.35 -12.59
C ALA A 232 -11.45 -13.09 -11.45
N GLY A 233 -12.20 -13.75 -10.56
CA GLY A 233 -11.73 -14.27 -9.27
C GLY A 233 -12.26 -13.42 -8.11
N ALA A 234 -11.52 -13.38 -7.00
CA ALA A 234 -11.86 -12.59 -5.83
C ALA A 234 -11.45 -11.13 -5.98
N VAL A 235 -12.43 -10.26 -6.26
CA VAL A 235 -12.26 -8.81 -6.33
C VAL A 235 -12.51 -8.20 -4.95
N ILE A 236 -11.48 -7.61 -4.35
CA ILE A 236 -11.50 -7.08 -2.98
C ILE A 236 -11.29 -5.57 -3.00
N ASP A 237 -12.25 -4.81 -2.46
CA ASP A 237 -12.08 -3.38 -2.19
C ASP A 237 -11.19 -3.17 -0.96
N VAL A 238 -10.07 -2.47 -1.17
CA VAL A 238 -9.08 -2.13 -0.14
C VAL A 238 -8.90 -0.61 -0.01
N SER A 239 -9.81 0.18 -0.59
CA SER A 239 -9.76 1.65 -0.57
C SER A 239 -9.84 2.24 0.84
N GLN A 240 -10.52 1.53 1.74
CA GLN A 240 -10.71 1.91 3.15
C GLN A 240 -9.73 1.21 4.11
N MET A 241 -8.78 0.44 3.59
CA MET A 241 -7.84 -0.33 4.42
C MET A 241 -6.58 0.49 4.67
N ASP A 242 -6.21 0.60 5.94
CA ASP A 242 -4.95 1.15 6.43
C ASP A 242 -3.85 0.09 6.38
N LYS A 243 -4.18 -1.15 6.76
CA LYS A 243 -3.25 -2.29 6.78
C LYS A 243 -3.85 -3.48 6.04
N LEU A 244 -2.99 -4.23 5.36
CA LEU A 244 -3.32 -5.48 4.69
C LEU A 244 -2.23 -6.51 4.95
N TYR A 245 -2.63 -7.76 5.19
CA TYR A 245 -1.70 -8.89 5.21
C TYR A 245 -2.41 -10.18 4.78
N LEU A 246 -1.66 -11.09 4.20
CA LEU A 246 -2.07 -12.47 3.98
C LEU A 246 -1.63 -13.32 5.17
N GLU A 247 -2.49 -14.25 5.57
CA GLU A 247 -2.20 -15.30 6.54
C GLU A 247 -2.53 -16.66 5.94
N MET A 248 -1.62 -17.64 6.07
CA MET A 248 -1.90 -19.04 5.74
C MET A 248 -1.93 -19.86 7.02
N LYS A 249 -3.02 -20.62 7.22
CA LYS A 249 -3.12 -21.63 8.25
C LYS A 249 -2.96 -23.02 7.66
N VAL A 250 -2.02 -23.77 8.22
CA VAL A 250 -1.67 -25.14 7.84
C VAL A 250 -1.69 -25.96 9.14
N PRO A 251 -2.84 -26.53 9.55
CA PRO A 251 -2.96 -27.19 10.85
C PRO A 251 -1.94 -28.30 11.11
N SER A 252 -1.52 -28.99 10.05
CA SER A 252 -0.52 -30.07 10.09
C SER A 252 0.89 -29.60 9.70
N GLY A 253 1.10 -28.30 9.47
CA GLY A 253 2.36 -27.72 9.03
C GLY A 253 3.28 -27.31 10.18
N SER A 254 4.53 -27.01 9.84
CA SER A 254 5.51 -26.41 10.76
C SER A 254 6.26 -25.30 10.01
N PRO A 255 5.90 -24.01 10.21
CA PRO A 255 4.93 -23.49 11.18
C PRO A 255 3.46 -23.73 10.79
N THR A 256 2.55 -23.71 11.77
CA THR A 256 1.11 -23.86 11.54
C THR A 256 0.43 -22.61 11.00
N THR A 257 1.09 -21.45 11.16
CA THR A 257 0.61 -20.14 10.73
C THR A 257 1.75 -19.41 10.06
N LEU A 258 1.49 -18.87 8.86
CA LEU A 258 2.41 -18.05 8.10
C LEU A 258 1.76 -16.71 7.81
N ARG A 259 2.53 -15.63 7.85
CA ARG A 259 2.02 -14.27 7.66
C ARG A 259 2.96 -13.45 6.78
N SER A 260 2.36 -12.74 5.82
CA SER A 260 3.12 -11.85 4.94
C SER A 260 3.72 -10.64 5.68
N ASP A 261 3.13 -10.23 6.81
CA ASP A 261 3.58 -9.12 7.65
C ASP A 261 4.43 -9.56 8.86
N ASP A 262 4.85 -10.82 8.89
CA ASP A 262 5.74 -11.37 9.91
C ASP A 262 7.10 -11.71 9.28
N PRO A 263 8.20 -11.05 9.69
CA PRO A 263 9.53 -11.29 9.11
C PRO A 263 10.07 -12.72 9.32
N ALA A 264 9.47 -13.50 10.22
CA ALA A 264 9.86 -14.89 10.46
C ALA A 264 9.24 -15.88 9.46
N THR A 265 8.11 -15.54 8.82
CA THR A 265 7.33 -16.49 7.99
C THR A 265 6.99 -15.99 6.59
N SER A 266 7.16 -14.70 6.33
CA SER A 266 6.97 -14.04 5.03
C SER A 266 7.90 -14.55 3.93
N ASN A 267 9.06 -15.11 4.29
CA ASN A 267 10.05 -15.69 3.38
C ASN A 267 9.62 -17.00 2.71
N ARG A 268 8.32 -17.32 2.76
CA ARG A 268 7.72 -18.41 1.98
C ARG A 268 6.82 -17.89 0.87
N LEU A 269 6.62 -16.57 0.82
CA LEU A 269 5.93 -15.92 -0.26
C LEU A 269 6.91 -15.69 -1.42
N TYR A 270 6.47 -15.99 -2.62
CA TYR A 270 7.18 -15.77 -3.87
C TYR A 270 6.42 -14.70 -4.64
N ILE A 271 7.14 -13.70 -5.15
CA ILE A 271 6.52 -12.59 -5.89
C ILE A 271 7.38 -12.31 -7.12
N GLY A 272 6.77 -12.29 -8.31
CA GLY A 272 7.52 -12.00 -9.52
C GLY A 272 6.72 -11.56 -10.72
N ALA A 273 7.45 -11.39 -11.82
CA ALA A 273 6.94 -10.85 -13.07
C ALA A 273 6.29 -11.91 -13.98
N SER A 274 6.47 -13.20 -13.70
CA SER A 274 5.86 -14.30 -14.46
C SER A 274 5.65 -15.54 -13.61
N ALA A 275 4.78 -16.46 -14.04
CA ALA A 275 4.50 -17.70 -13.32
C ALA A 275 5.70 -18.65 -13.14
N GLY A 276 6.75 -18.48 -13.96
CA GLY A 276 7.99 -19.28 -13.88
C GLY A 276 9.16 -18.55 -13.22
N ASN A 277 9.02 -17.26 -12.90
CA ASN A 277 10.05 -16.45 -12.29
C ASN A 277 9.45 -15.61 -11.17
N MET A 278 9.38 -16.21 -9.99
CA MET A 278 8.93 -15.57 -8.75
C MET A 278 10.01 -15.83 -7.69
N PRO A 279 10.93 -14.88 -7.44
CA PRO A 279 11.87 -15.02 -6.33
C PRO A 279 11.13 -15.10 -5.00
N GLU A 280 11.69 -15.89 -4.09
CA GLU A 280 11.28 -15.93 -2.70
C GLU A 280 11.56 -14.59 -2.01
N VAL A 281 10.67 -14.16 -1.12
CA VAL A 281 10.90 -13.01 -0.25
C VAL A 281 12.09 -13.31 0.67
N ALA A 282 13.02 -12.36 0.75
CA ALA A 282 14.20 -12.52 1.59
C ALA A 282 13.85 -12.73 3.08
N THR A 283 14.62 -13.58 3.76
CA THR A 283 14.46 -13.83 5.20
C THR A 283 14.58 -12.53 6.01
N GLY A 284 13.68 -12.35 6.98
CA GLY A 284 13.64 -11.16 7.82
C GLY A 284 12.91 -9.96 7.23
N GLN A 285 12.33 -10.06 6.02
CA GLN A 285 11.58 -8.99 5.37
C GLN A 285 10.09 -9.19 5.47
N THR A 286 9.30 -8.14 5.68
CA THR A 286 7.84 -8.20 5.55
C THR A 286 7.39 -7.83 4.14
N VAL A 287 6.20 -8.28 3.75
CA VAL A 287 5.58 -7.92 2.47
C VAL A 287 4.42 -6.96 2.70
N ASN A 288 4.54 -5.78 2.08
CA ASN A 288 3.44 -4.83 2.00
C ASN A 288 2.54 -5.17 0.80
N ILE A 289 1.33 -5.65 1.06
CA ILE A 289 0.38 -6.04 0.02
C ILE A 289 -0.01 -4.85 -0.90
N PHE A 290 -0.04 -3.61 -0.38
CA PHE A 290 -0.35 -2.43 -1.19
C PHE A 290 0.67 -2.16 -2.30
N THR A 291 1.90 -2.63 -2.14
CA THR A 291 2.98 -2.50 -3.14
C THR A 291 3.28 -3.80 -3.86
N ALA A 292 2.94 -4.96 -3.28
CA ALA A 292 3.15 -6.27 -3.87
C ALA A 292 2.15 -6.60 -5.00
N VAL A 293 0.97 -5.97 -5.00
CA VAL A 293 -0.02 -6.13 -6.06
C VAL A 293 0.15 -5.01 -7.11
N PRO A 294 0.54 -5.34 -8.36
CA PRO A 294 0.79 -4.33 -9.38
C PRO A 294 -0.52 -3.69 -9.89
N CYS A 295 -0.46 -2.39 -10.18
CA CYS A 295 -1.55 -1.62 -10.76
C CYS A 295 -1.74 -1.96 -12.24
N GLY A 296 -2.95 -2.34 -12.66
CA GLY A 296 -3.34 -2.50 -14.06
C GLY A 296 -2.68 -3.65 -14.82
N GLN A 297 -1.84 -4.44 -14.15
CA GLN A 297 -1.11 -5.57 -14.74
C GLN A 297 -1.23 -6.79 -13.85
N ALA A 298 -1.00 -7.97 -14.43
CA ALA A 298 -0.94 -9.21 -13.67
C ALA A 298 0.40 -9.30 -12.92
N GLY A 299 0.31 -9.48 -11.61
CA GLY A 299 1.39 -9.95 -10.75
C GLY A 299 1.24 -11.44 -10.50
N TYR A 300 2.37 -12.12 -10.28
CA TYR A 300 2.41 -13.55 -10.02
C TYR A 300 2.92 -13.77 -8.62
N GLN A 301 2.16 -14.54 -7.84
CA GLN A 301 2.53 -14.87 -6.49
C GLN A 301 2.34 -16.37 -6.24
N ALA A 302 3.21 -16.90 -5.41
CA ALA A 302 3.08 -18.25 -4.88
C ALA A 302 3.41 -18.28 -3.39
N TRP A 303 2.92 -19.26 -2.66
CA TRP A 303 3.22 -19.39 -1.22
C TRP A 303 3.46 -20.85 -0.85
N GLU A 304 4.60 -21.10 -0.21
CA GLU A 304 5.00 -22.36 0.39
C GLU A 304 4.44 -22.49 1.82
N ASP A 305 4.04 -23.70 2.22
CA ASP A 305 3.22 -23.96 3.41
C ASP A 305 4.03 -24.40 4.65
N GLY A 306 5.37 -24.42 4.57
CA GLY A 306 6.29 -24.83 5.62
C GLY A 306 6.94 -26.20 5.43
N GLY A 307 6.59 -26.97 4.40
CA GLY A 307 7.15 -28.30 4.12
C GLY A 307 8.62 -28.31 3.69
N ASN A 308 9.17 -27.18 3.23
CA ASN A 308 10.53 -27.07 2.69
C ASN A 308 11.41 -26.10 3.49
N PRO A 309 12.74 -26.33 3.53
CA PRO A 309 13.66 -25.32 4.03
C PRO A 309 13.66 -24.10 3.09
N VAL A 310 13.86 -22.92 3.67
CA VAL A 310 13.98 -21.65 2.96
C VAL A 310 15.46 -21.24 2.85
N PRO A 311 15.96 -20.81 1.68
CA PRO A 311 15.21 -20.59 0.44
C PRO A 311 14.96 -21.87 -0.37
N ALA A 312 13.83 -21.90 -1.07
CA ALA A 312 13.46 -22.98 -1.99
C ALA A 312 13.10 -22.44 -3.38
N ASP A 313 13.19 -23.30 -4.40
CA ASP A 313 12.66 -22.96 -5.74
C ASP A 313 11.13 -22.86 -5.71
N VAL A 314 10.56 -21.96 -6.51
CA VAL A 314 9.11 -21.70 -6.56
C VAL A 314 8.29 -22.94 -6.93
N SER A 315 8.87 -23.94 -7.60
CA SER A 315 8.21 -25.24 -7.85
C SER A 315 7.79 -25.97 -6.55
N ASN A 316 8.43 -25.64 -5.42
CA ASN A 316 8.08 -26.17 -4.10
C ASN A 316 6.86 -25.48 -3.49
N ALA A 317 6.51 -24.27 -3.93
CA ALA A 317 5.32 -23.57 -3.45
C ALA A 317 4.04 -24.39 -3.70
N ASP A 318 3.03 -24.11 -2.89
CA ASP A 318 1.80 -24.89 -2.85
C ASP A 318 0.58 -24.10 -3.29
N PHE A 319 0.52 -22.81 -2.99
CA PHE A 319 -0.46 -21.92 -3.58
C PHE A 319 0.17 -21.16 -4.73
N PHE A 320 -0.52 -21.10 -5.87
CA PHE A 320 -0.19 -20.24 -6.98
C PHE A 320 -1.43 -19.42 -7.34
N TYR A 321 -1.24 -18.12 -7.49
CA TYR A 321 -2.30 -17.22 -7.87
C TYR A 321 -1.74 -16.00 -8.61
N THR A 322 -2.59 -15.38 -9.41
CA THR A 322 -2.31 -14.09 -10.02
C THR A 322 -3.02 -13.00 -9.26
N THR A 323 -2.39 -11.83 -9.15
CA THR A 323 -2.98 -10.63 -8.55
C THR A 323 -3.05 -9.50 -9.57
N THR A 324 -4.16 -8.77 -9.64
CA THR A 324 -4.25 -7.56 -10.46
C THR A 324 -4.86 -6.44 -9.63
N GLY A 325 -4.17 -5.31 -9.53
CA GLY A 325 -4.60 -4.15 -8.78
C GLY A 325 -5.33 -3.12 -9.64
N LYS A 326 -6.37 -2.48 -9.09
CA LYS A 326 -6.80 -1.16 -9.54
C LYS A 326 -6.19 -0.13 -8.59
N CYS A 327 -5.53 0.87 -9.16
CA CYS A 327 -4.96 1.97 -8.41
C CYS A 327 -5.71 3.26 -8.69
N ASP A 328 -5.88 4.06 -7.64
CA ASP A 328 -6.64 5.29 -7.65
C ASP A 328 -6.17 6.16 -6.47
N TYR A 329 -6.80 7.31 -6.27
CA TYR A 329 -6.62 8.11 -5.06
C TYR A 329 -6.97 7.28 -3.82
N ASN A 330 -6.17 7.46 -2.76
CA ASN A 330 -6.37 6.76 -1.50
C ASN A 330 -6.18 7.71 -0.31
N GLN A 331 -6.73 7.32 0.84
CA GLN A 331 -6.69 8.11 2.07
C GLN A 331 -5.51 7.76 2.99
N ARG A 332 -4.66 6.77 2.64
CA ARG A 332 -3.49 6.41 3.46
C ARG A 332 -2.50 7.58 3.52
N PRO A 333 -1.83 7.83 4.65
CA PRO A 333 -0.77 8.83 4.73
C PRO A 333 0.28 8.63 3.62
N SER A 334 0.72 9.72 3.00
CA SER A 334 1.81 9.64 2.02
C SER A 334 3.13 9.35 2.73
N THR A 335 3.92 8.41 2.21
CA THR A 335 5.29 8.12 2.70
C THR A 335 6.35 9.04 2.05
N THR A 336 5.99 10.32 1.79
CA THR A 336 6.81 11.42 1.19
C THR A 336 6.82 11.42 -0.36
N VAL A 337 6.66 12.55 -1.10
CA VAL A 337 7.61 13.67 -1.34
C VAL A 337 6.88 15.02 -1.46
N LEU A 338 7.29 16.03 -0.68
CA LEU A 338 6.94 17.44 -0.91
C LEU A 338 7.74 17.94 -2.12
N THR A 339 7.06 18.51 -3.11
CA THR A 339 7.74 19.24 -4.18
C THR A 339 7.78 20.71 -3.78
N GLN A 340 8.93 21.17 -3.30
CA GLN A 340 9.20 22.60 -3.11
C GLN A 340 9.47 23.27 -4.44
#